data_AF-A0A0D9Y334-F1
#
_entry.id   AF-A0A0D9Y334-F1
#
_cell.length_a   1.000
_cell.length_b   1.000
_cell.length_c   1.000
_cell.angle_alpha   90.00
_cell.angle_beta   90.00
_cell.angle_gamma   90.00
#
_symmetry.space_group_name_H-M   'P 1'
#
loop_
_entity.id
_entity.type
_entity.pdbx_description
1 polymer ?
#
loop_
_entity_poly.entity_id
_entity_poly.type
_entity_poly.pdbx_seq_one_letter_code
_entity_poly.pdbx_strand_id
1 'polypeptide(L)'
;MKSFPVAGGRSVSLSLFSDVSNSRELLELMQSGKLEPEVAFLNASLVPDVFPVLAAAHKAVVSQGRESLTTRTLHSELVYNYSGSKHITESLKRCGISDDTSYILAARFDASNEEIKAVEKLICGTEIDLAELETRANQPQILKHYKITPQELSISTLPDAIWHHGSRLKSGRPGGFLHMMMWYRYVCYCMMMVASTTGALGSRAAGTALQLSFLSKRKTWTEKLVTCPALQLLLQIPVQCFFCMIHQSIMHVI
;
A
#
# COMPACT_ATOMS: atom_id res chain seq x y z
N MET A 1 0.07 -15.85 9.66
CA MET A 1 0.14 -14.40 9.28
C MET A 1 1.55 -13.78 9.28
N LYS A 2 1.89 -12.98 8.26
CA LYS A 2 3.10 -12.15 8.16
C LYS A 2 2.79 -10.69 8.52
N SER A 3 3.53 -10.11 9.46
CA SER A 3 3.33 -8.73 9.94
C SER A 3 4.22 -7.72 9.22
N PHE A 4 3.65 -6.56 8.89
CA PHE A 4 4.31 -5.45 8.23
C PHE A 4 4.10 -4.15 9.04
N PRO A 5 5.15 -3.33 9.22
CA PRO A 5 4.99 -2.04 9.87
C PRO A 5 4.17 -1.09 8.98
N VAL A 6 3.35 -0.22 9.59
CA VAL A 6 2.62 0.86 8.92
C VAL A 6 2.79 2.17 9.69
N ALA A 7 2.17 3.26 9.22
CA ALA A 7 2.28 4.58 9.85
C ALA A 7 1.95 4.57 11.35
N GLY A 8 2.60 5.47 12.10
CA GLY A 8 2.23 5.74 13.51
C GLY A 8 2.58 4.62 14.49
N GLY A 9 3.61 3.81 14.19
CA GLY A 9 4.05 2.71 15.07
C GLY A 9 3.12 1.50 15.09
N ARG A 10 2.18 1.44 14.14
CA ARG A 10 1.19 0.36 14.01
C ARG A 10 1.69 -0.72 13.06
N SER A 11 1.03 -1.86 13.06
CA SER A 11 1.34 -2.96 12.14
C SER A 11 0.10 -3.50 11.44
N VAL A 12 0.28 -4.10 10.27
CA VAL A 12 -0.74 -4.86 9.56
C VAL A 12 -0.23 -6.27 9.32
N SER A 13 -0.98 -7.25 9.77
CA SER A 13 -0.73 -8.66 9.55
C SER A 13 -1.54 -9.15 8.35
N LEU A 14 -0.90 -9.85 7.43
CA LEU A 14 -1.50 -10.41 6.23
C LEU A 14 -1.36 -11.94 6.23
N SER A 15 -2.42 -12.64 5.83
CA SER A 15 -2.38 -14.06 5.46
C SER A 15 -3.20 -14.31 4.22
N LEU A 16 -2.74 -15.25 3.42
CA LEU A 16 -3.32 -15.60 2.14
C LEU A 16 -3.86 -17.02 2.21
N PHE A 17 -5.11 -17.19 1.78
CA PHE A 17 -5.82 -18.45 1.83
C PHE A 17 -6.32 -18.81 0.44
N SER A 18 -6.08 -20.06 0.05
CA SER A 18 -6.61 -20.67 -1.17
C SER A 18 -7.59 -21.79 -0.84
N ASP A 19 -8.40 -22.16 -1.83
CA ASP A 19 -9.39 -23.23 -1.72
C ASP A 19 -10.35 -23.02 -0.54
N VAL A 20 -10.73 -21.75 -0.30
CA VAL A 20 -11.64 -21.39 0.79
C VAL A 20 -13.05 -21.87 0.48
N SER A 21 -13.66 -22.60 1.42
CA SER A 21 -15.01 -23.17 1.27
C SER A 21 -16.10 -22.41 2.04
N ASN A 22 -15.74 -21.55 2.98
CA ASN A 22 -16.69 -20.86 3.87
C ASN A 22 -16.83 -19.35 3.59
N SER A 23 -16.53 -18.91 2.37
CA SER A 23 -16.63 -17.50 1.94
C SER A 23 -17.98 -16.86 2.20
N ARG A 24 -19.08 -17.60 2.00
CA ARG A 24 -20.44 -17.15 2.28
C ARG A 24 -20.65 -16.85 3.77
N GLU A 25 -20.20 -17.74 4.65
CA GLU A 25 -20.32 -17.55 6.10
C GLU A 25 -19.49 -16.34 6.56
N LEU A 26 -18.27 -16.20 6.03
CA LEU A 26 -17.42 -15.04 6.29
C LEU A 26 -18.10 -13.73 5.87
N LEU A 27 -18.73 -13.71 4.69
CA LEU A 27 -19.46 -12.54 4.19
C LEU A 27 -20.66 -12.19 5.08
N GLU A 28 -21.43 -13.19 5.53
CA GLU A 28 -22.56 -13.00 6.45
C GLU A 28 -22.09 -12.48 7.83
N LEU A 29 -20.98 -12.98 8.36
CA LEU A 29 -20.36 -12.49 9.59
C LEU A 29 -19.89 -11.04 9.48
N MET A 30 -19.28 -10.67 8.35
CA MET A 30 -18.89 -9.28 8.07
C MET A 30 -20.10 -8.34 8.00
N GLN A 31 -21.15 -8.73 7.27
CA GLN A 31 -22.34 -7.91 7.08
C GLN A 31 -23.15 -7.76 8.38
N SER A 32 -23.20 -8.81 9.21
CA SER A 32 -23.84 -8.76 10.52
C SER A 32 -23.00 -8.03 11.57
N GLY A 33 -21.73 -7.71 11.27
CA GLY A 33 -20.82 -7.03 12.20
C GLY A 33 -20.43 -7.85 13.42
N LYS A 34 -20.57 -9.19 13.35
CA LYS A 34 -20.28 -10.14 14.45
C LYS A 34 -18.89 -10.77 14.33
N LEU A 35 -18.04 -10.20 13.48
CA LEU A 35 -16.72 -10.72 13.20
C LEU A 35 -15.76 -10.35 14.34
N GLU A 36 -15.49 -11.32 15.22
CA GLU A 36 -14.54 -11.19 16.33
C GLU A 36 -13.46 -12.28 16.21
N PRO A 37 -12.19 -11.93 15.96
CA PRO A 37 -11.63 -10.59 15.78
C PRO A 37 -12.02 -9.94 14.43
N GLU A 38 -12.03 -8.60 14.38
CA GLU A 38 -12.35 -7.87 13.14
C GLU A 38 -11.27 -8.05 12.05
N VAL A 39 -11.61 -8.49 10.85
CA VAL A 39 -10.65 -8.72 9.78
C VAL A 39 -11.14 -8.08 8.49
N ALA A 40 -10.21 -7.52 7.72
CA ALA A 40 -10.48 -7.13 6.35
C ALA A 40 -10.19 -8.31 5.42
N PHE A 41 -11.20 -8.75 4.69
CA PHE A 41 -11.05 -9.76 3.64
C PHE A 41 -11.07 -9.09 2.27
N LEU A 42 -10.02 -9.34 1.48
CA LEU A 42 -9.93 -8.92 0.09
C LEU A 42 -9.97 -10.15 -0.82
N ASN A 43 -10.56 -9.97 -2.00
CA ASN A 43 -10.41 -10.96 -3.06
C ASN A 43 -8.97 -10.93 -3.58
N ALA A 44 -8.20 -11.99 -3.28
CA ALA A 44 -6.79 -12.06 -3.61
C ALA A 44 -6.53 -12.15 -5.12
N SER A 45 -7.52 -12.56 -5.93
CA SER A 45 -7.39 -12.55 -7.40
C SER A 45 -7.27 -11.13 -7.97
N LEU A 46 -7.68 -10.11 -7.22
CA LEU A 46 -7.53 -8.71 -7.63
C LEU A 46 -6.25 -8.07 -7.10
N VAL A 47 -5.47 -8.79 -6.29
CA VAL A 47 -4.26 -8.29 -5.63
C VAL A 47 -3.02 -8.92 -6.27
N PRO A 48 -2.30 -8.21 -7.15
CA PRO A 48 -1.11 -8.77 -7.80
C PRO A 48 0.12 -8.75 -6.92
N ASP A 49 0.15 -7.92 -5.89
CA ASP A 49 1.27 -7.82 -4.96
C ASP A 49 0.80 -7.25 -3.61
N VAL A 50 1.62 -7.45 -2.58
CA VAL A 50 1.41 -6.94 -1.23
C VAL A 50 1.54 -5.41 -1.17
N PHE A 51 2.39 -4.81 -2.01
CA PHE A 51 2.68 -3.38 -1.95
C PHE A 51 1.44 -2.46 -2.01
N PRO A 52 0.51 -2.61 -2.98
CA PRO A 52 -0.67 -1.73 -3.05
C PRO A 52 -1.61 -1.89 -1.85
N VAL A 53 -1.64 -3.08 -1.22
CA VAL A 53 -2.41 -3.33 0.01
C VAL A 53 -1.79 -2.59 1.19
N LEU A 54 -0.47 -2.69 1.38
CA LEU A 54 0.23 -1.96 2.44
C LEU A 54 0.09 -0.45 2.28
N ALA A 55 0.14 0.04 1.05
CA ALA A 55 0.00 1.45 0.76
C ALA A 55 -1.43 1.95 1.06
N ALA A 56 -2.46 1.14 0.78
CA ALA A 56 -3.83 1.38 1.24
C ALA A 56 -3.97 1.31 2.77
N ALA A 57 -3.28 0.38 3.43
CA ALA A 57 -3.27 0.22 4.88
C ALA A 57 -2.68 1.44 5.59
N HIS A 58 -1.53 1.90 5.10
CA HIS A 58 -0.88 3.12 5.58
C HIS A 58 -1.82 4.32 5.46
N LYS A 59 -2.53 4.46 4.34
CA LYS A 59 -3.51 5.53 4.17
C LYS A 59 -4.68 5.42 5.15
N ALA A 60 -5.21 4.22 5.38
CA ALA A 60 -6.29 3.98 6.33
C ALA A 60 -5.88 4.41 7.76
N VAL A 61 -4.68 4.03 8.20
CA VAL A 61 -4.14 4.43 9.51
C VAL A 61 -3.98 5.95 9.62
N VAL A 62 -3.46 6.60 8.58
CA VAL A 62 -3.34 8.08 8.55
C VAL A 62 -4.71 8.75 8.62
N SER A 63 -5.72 8.22 7.92
CA SER A 63 -7.09 8.73 7.98
C SER A 63 -7.70 8.56 9.36
N GLN A 64 -7.45 7.43 10.04
CA GLN A 64 -7.92 7.20 11.40
C GLN A 64 -7.29 8.17 12.40
N GLY A 65 -5.96 8.37 12.33
CA GLY A 65 -5.27 9.34 13.21
C GLY A 65 -5.70 10.79 13.00
N ARG A 66 -6.41 11.08 11.90
CA ARG A 66 -7.00 12.38 11.59
C ARG A 66 -8.52 12.42 11.78
N GLU A 67 -9.11 11.37 12.33
CA GLU A 67 -10.56 11.23 12.53
C GLU A 67 -11.37 11.46 11.23
N SER A 68 -10.79 11.04 10.10
CA SER A 68 -11.31 11.28 8.75
C SER A 68 -11.55 9.97 7.98
N LEU A 69 -11.95 8.92 8.71
CA LEU A 69 -12.38 7.67 8.10
C LEU A 69 -13.65 7.90 7.29
N THR A 70 -13.69 7.33 6.08
CA THR A 70 -14.88 7.38 5.25
C THR A 70 -15.83 6.23 5.59
N THR A 71 -15.27 5.11 6.03
CA THR A 71 -15.97 3.90 6.40
C THR A 71 -16.08 3.76 7.92
N ARG A 72 -16.86 2.76 8.38
CA ARG A 72 -17.18 2.58 9.79
C ARG A 72 -15.99 2.06 10.61
N THR A 73 -15.09 1.31 9.99
CA THR A 73 -13.97 0.66 10.68
C THR A 73 -12.69 0.73 9.86
N LEU A 74 -11.54 0.66 10.54
CA LEU A 74 -10.22 0.70 9.92
C LEU A 74 -10.04 -0.44 8.89
N HIS A 75 -10.59 -1.61 9.18
CA HIS A 75 -10.56 -2.79 8.31
C HIS A 75 -11.37 -2.57 7.03
N SER A 76 -12.58 -2.01 7.12
CA SER A 76 -13.36 -1.62 5.94
C SER A 76 -12.70 -0.48 5.15
N GLU A 77 -11.98 0.41 5.83
CA GLU A 77 -11.27 1.53 5.22
C GLU A 77 -10.09 1.05 4.35
N LEU A 78 -9.42 -0.04 4.74
CA LEU A 78 -8.38 -0.70 3.95
C LEU A 78 -8.94 -1.11 2.58
N VAL A 79 -10.01 -1.90 2.57
CA VAL A 79 -10.66 -2.41 1.34
C VAL A 79 -11.19 -1.25 0.49
N TYR A 80 -11.81 -0.26 1.15
CA TYR A 80 -12.27 0.96 0.50
C TYR A 80 -11.11 1.69 -0.18
N ASN A 81 -10.00 1.94 0.51
CA ASN A 81 -8.84 2.64 -0.05
C ASN A 81 -8.18 1.86 -1.18
N TYR A 82 -8.10 0.54 -1.07
CA TYR A 82 -7.55 -0.33 -2.10
C TYR A 82 -8.36 -0.25 -3.41
N SER A 83 -9.68 -0.24 -3.33
CA SER A 83 -10.56 -0.30 -4.51
C SER A 83 -10.40 0.83 -5.54
N GLY A 84 -9.89 1.99 -5.12
CA GLY A 84 -9.88 3.20 -5.93
C GLY A 84 -11.27 3.79 -6.23
N SER A 85 -12.39 3.30 -5.69
CA SER A 85 -13.72 3.88 -6.00
C SER A 85 -14.17 4.92 -4.97
N LYS A 86 -14.96 5.94 -5.35
CA LYS A 86 -15.58 6.85 -4.36
C LYS A 86 -16.79 6.25 -3.64
N HIS A 87 -17.33 5.15 -4.15
CA HIS A 87 -18.54 4.53 -3.63
C HIS A 87 -18.19 3.39 -2.67
N ILE A 88 -18.51 3.54 -1.39
CA ILE A 88 -18.15 2.58 -0.33
C ILE A 88 -18.70 1.18 -0.65
N THR A 89 -20.01 1.06 -0.90
CA THR A 89 -20.65 -0.23 -1.16
C THR A 89 -20.04 -0.96 -2.35
N GLU A 90 -19.78 -0.24 -3.44
CA GLU A 90 -19.18 -0.83 -4.64
C GLU A 90 -17.72 -1.24 -4.41
N SER A 91 -17.00 -0.47 -3.59
CA SER A 91 -15.61 -0.78 -3.21
C SER A 91 -15.53 -2.12 -2.47
N LEU A 92 -16.42 -2.31 -1.49
CA LEU A 92 -16.48 -3.52 -0.68
C LEU A 92 -16.96 -4.72 -1.49
N LYS A 93 -17.93 -4.55 -2.39
CA LYS A 93 -18.42 -5.63 -3.25
C LYS A 93 -17.39 -6.09 -4.29
N ARG A 94 -16.63 -5.18 -4.87
CA ARG A 94 -15.66 -5.52 -5.94
C ARG A 94 -14.35 -6.06 -5.38
N CYS A 95 -13.80 -5.40 -4.36
CA CYS A 95 -12.47 -5.72 -3.85
C CYS A 95 -12.49 -6.56 -2.58
N GLY A 96 -13.63 -6.64 -1.90
CA GLY A 96 -13.86 -7.59 -0.81
C GLY A 96 -14.22 -8.97 -1.33
N ILE A 97 -14.62 -9.85 -0.42
CA ILE A 97 -15.04 -11.22 -0.74
C ILE A 97 -16.51 -11.28 -1.18
N SER A 98 -16.80 -12.23 -2.05
CA SER A 98 -18.14 -12.66 -2.48
C SER A 98 -18.42 -14.07 -1.97
N ASP A 99 -19.66 -14.53 -2.16
CA ASP A 99 -20.12 -15.88 -1.81
C ASP A 99 -19.39 -16.99 -2.59
N ASP A 100 -18.82 -16.68 -3.75
CA ASP A 100 -18.05 -17.60 -4.60
C ASP A 100 -16.52 -17.40 -4.52
N THR A 101 -16.02 -16.54 -3.62
CA THR A 101 -14.58 -16.30 -3.50
C THR A 101 -13.85 -17.47 -2.85
N SER A 102 -13.00 -18.18 -3.62
CA SER A 102 -12.13 -19.25 -3.10
C SER A 102 -10.72 -18.79 -2.73
N TYR A 103 -10.35 -17.55 -3.10
CA TYR A 103 -9.01 -17.01 -2.90
C TYR A 103 -9.06 -15.67 -2.14
N ILE A 104 -8.66 -15.71 -0.87
CA ILE A 104 -8.89 -14.62 0.09
C ILE A 104 -7.56 -14.14 0.68
N LEU A 105 -7.38 -12.82 0.70
CA LEU A 105 -6.33 -12.16 1.47
C LEU A 105 -6.97 -11.58 2.74
N ALA A 106 -6.55 -12.09 3.89
CA ALA A 106 -6.96 -11.60 5.20
C ALA A 106 -5.95 -10.57 5.71
N ALA A 107 -6.45 -9.42 6.17
CA ALA A 107 -5.64 -8.34 6.72
C ALA A 107 -6.21 -7.86 8.06
N ARG A 108 -5.36 -7.82 9.08
CA ARG A 108 -5.73 -7.32 10.42
C ARG A 108 -4.68 -6.33 10.92
N PHE A 109 -5.14 -5.21 11.49
CA PHE A 109 -4.27 -4.22 12.11
C PHE A 109 -3.96 -4.60 13.56
N ASP A 110 -2.72 -4.37 13.99
CA ASP A 110 -2.23 -4.55 15.36
C ASP A 110 -2.60 -5.91 15.98
N ALA A 111 -2.52 -6.96 15.17
CA ALA A 111 -2.98 -8.29 15.56
C ALA A 111 -2.13 -8.89 16.69
N SER A 112 -2.78 -9.39 17.74
CA SER A 112 -2.13 -10.20 18.77
C SER A 112 -1.93 -11.64 18.29
N ASN A 113 -1.05 -12.40 18.95
CA ASN A 113 -0.83 -13.82 18.64
C ASN A 113 -2.10 -14.67 18.81
N GLU A 114 -3.01 -14.29 19.72
CA GLU A 114 -4.28 -14.98 19.93
C GLU A 114 -5.25 -14.69 18.79
N GLU A 115 -5.31 -13.43 18.36
CA GLU A 115 -6.17 -13.00 17.26
C GLU A 115 -5.74 -13.62 15.94
N ILE A 116 -4.43 -13.68 15.66
CA ILE A 116 -3.89 -14.35 14.46
C ILE A 116 -4.42 -15.80 14.38
N LYS A 117 -4.34 -16.54 15.49
CA LYS A 117 -4.86 -17.92 15.56
C LYS A 117 -6.38 -17.98 15.43
N ALA A 118 -7.11 -16.99 15.92
CA ALA A 118 -8.56 -16.92 15.76
C ALA A 118 -8.94 -16.67 14.29
N VAL A 119 -8.21 -15.80 13.58
CA VAL A 119 -8.41 -15.57 12.14
C VAL A 119 -8.15 -16.84 11.33
N GLU A 120 -7.05 -17.55 11.62
CA GLU A 120 -6.71 -18.81 10.95
C GLU A 120 -7.78 -19.88 11.16
N LYS A 121 -8.40 -19.95 12.35
CA LYS A 121 -9.51 -20.88 12.62
C LYS A 121 -10.83 -20.49 11.96
N LEU A 122 -11.03 -19.20 11.71
CA LEU A 122 -12.25 -18.67 11.12
C LEU A 122 -12.34 -19.04 9.62
N ILE A 123 -11.21 -19.18 8.93
CA ILE A 123 -11.16 -19.39 7.48
C ILE A 123 -10.97 -20.87 7.19
N CYS A 124 -11.95 -21.49 6.54
CA CYS A 124 -11.86 -22.88 6.08
C CYS A 124 -11.18 -22.92 4.71
N GLY A 125 -9.84 -22.87 4.69
CA GLY A 125 -9.02 -22.96 3.48
C GLY A 125 -7.57 -23.29 3.81
N THR A 126 -6.73 -23.35 2.77
CA THR A 126 -5.30 -23.64 2.91
C THR A 126 -4.51 -22.34 2.91
N GLU A 127 -3.78 -22.05 3.99
CA GLU A 127 -2.84 -20.91 4.05
C GLU A 127 -1.66 -21.15 3.09
N ILE A 128 -1.36 -20.15 2.27
CA ILE A 128 -0.24 -20.17 1.31
C ILE A 128 0.65 -18.94 1.48
N ASP A 129 1.86 -18.98 0.90
CA ASP A 129 2.78 -17.84 0.94
C ASP A 129 2.26 -16.66 0.11
N LEU A 130 2.46 -15.44 0.59
CA LEU A 130 2.15 -14.19 -0.10
C LEU A 130 2.87 -14.05 -1.45
N ALA A 131 3.96 -14.80 -1.67
CA ALA A 131 4.62 -14.88 -2.98
C ALA A 131 3.71 -15.43 -4.10
N GLU A 132 2.67 -16.20 -3.77
CA GLU A 132 1.71 -16.76 -4.73
C GLU A 132 0.66 -15.74 -5.23
N LEU A 133 0.65 -14.52 -4.68
CA LEU A 133 -0.26 -13.46 -5.14
C LEU A 133 -0.07 -13.15 -6.63
N GLU A 134 1.17 -13.01 -7.08
CA GLU A 134 1.48 -12.65 -8.47
C GLU A 134 1.03 -13.74 -9.45
N THR A 135 1.23 -15.01 -9.09
CA THR A 135 0.91 -16.17 -9.93
C THR A 135 -0.60 -16.34 -10.15
N ARG A 136 -1.40 -16.08 -9.10
CA ARG A 136 -2.87 -16.32 -9.11
C ARG A 136 -3.68 -15.04 -9.35
N ALA A 137 -3.04 -13.91 -9.58
CA ALA A 137 -3.71 -12.65 -9.87
C ALA A 137 -4.35 -12.65 -11.25
N ASN A 138 -5.63 -12.27 -11.31
CA ASN A 138 -6.38 -12.12 -12.55
C ASN A 138 -6.07 -10.76 -13.19
N GLN A 139 -4.94 -10.69 -13.90
CA GLN A 139 -4.50 -9.47 -14.58
C GLN A 139 -5.60 -8.84 -15.47
N PRO A 140 -6.34 -9.60 -16.32
CA PRO A 140 -7.42 -9.02 -17.12
C PRO A 140 -8.49 -8.29 -16.31
N GLN A 141 -8.92 -8.88 -15.17
CA GLN A 141 -9.90 -8.26 -14.30
C GLN A 141 -9.34 -7.02 -13.60
N ILE A 142 -8.09 -7.06 -13.13
CA ILE A 142 -7.40 -5.93 -12.49
C ILE A 142 -7.29 -4.75 -13.44
N LEU A 143 -6.81 -4.98 -14.66
CA LEU A 143 -6.66 -3.94 -15.69
C LEU A 143 -7.99 -3.29 -16.02
N LYS A 144 -9.06 -4.09 -16.14
CA LYS A 144 -10.42 -3.60 -16.37
C LYS A 144 -10.96 -2.79 -15.19
N HIS A 145 -10.72 -3.25 -13.95
CA HIS A 145 -11.21 -2.59 -12.74
C HIS A 145 -10.56 -1.21 -12.54
N TYR A 146 -9.23 -1.14 -12.64
CA TYR A 146 -8.48 0.11 -12.49
C TYR A 146 -8.38 0.94 -13.76
N LYS A 147 -8.91 0.44 -14.89
CA LYS A 147 -8.84 1.06 -16.22
C LYS A 147 -7.40 1.37 -16.65
N ILE A 148 -6.48 0.46 -16.33
CA ILE A 148 -5.06 0.58 -16.66
C ILE A 148 -4.88 0.32 -18.14
N THR A 149 -4.18 1.23 -18.84
CA THR A 149 -3.93 1.10 -20.27
C THR A 149 -2.60 0.39 -20.55
N PRO A 150 -2.44 -0.29 -21.69
CA PRO A 150 -1.17 -0.94 -22.05
C PRO A 150 0.02 0.03 -22.10
N GLN A 151 -0.24 1.31 -22.43
CA GLN A 151 0.78 2.36 -22.46
C GLN A 151 1.27 2.74 -21.05
N GLU A 152 0.46 2.58 -20.01
CA GLU A 152 0.91 2.81 -18.62
C GLU A 152 1.81 1.66 -18.14
N LEU A 153 1.52 0.43 -18.57
CA LEU A 153 2.32 -0.76 -18.24
C LEU A 153 3.70 -0.76 -18.92
N SER A 154 3.90 0.03 -19.98
CA SER A 154 5.23 0.17 -20.60
C SER A 154 6.16 1.10 -19.81
N ILE A 155 5.59 1.93 -18.92
CA ILE A 155 6.32 2.93 -18.12
C ILE A 155 6.40 2.52 -16.64
N SER A 156 5.39 1.80 -16.14
CA SER A 156 5.24 1.43 -14.72
C SER A 156 4.89 -0.03 -14.54
N THR A 157 5.19 -0.58 -13.37
CA THR A 157 4.80 -1.96 -13.03
C THR A 157 3.32 -2.04 -12.68
N LEU A 158 2.72 -3.23 -12.76
CA LEU A 158 1.30 -3.43 -12.42
C LEU A 158 0.96 -3.00 -10.97
N PRO A 159 1.74 -3.36 -9.94
CA PRO A 159 1.51 -2.87 -8.58
C PRO A 159 1.58 -1.34 -8.46
N ASP A 160 2.55 -0.70 -9.14
CA ASP A 160 2.68 0.76 -9.14
C ASP A 160 1.46 1.43 -9.79
N ALA A 161 1.01 0.90 -10.94
CA ALA A 161 -0.17 1.41 -11.64
C ALA A 161 -1.42 1.34 -10.76
N ILE A 162 -1.64 0.23 -10.06
CA ILE A 162 -2.77 0.06 -9.12
C ILE A 162 -2.69 1.09 -8.00
N TRP A 163 -1.51 1.25 -7.40
CA TRP A 163 -1.29 2.24 -6.36
C TRP A 163 -1.60 3.66 -6.84
N HIS A 164 -1.14 4.02 -8.05
CA HIS A 164 -1.40 5.33 -8.66
C HIS A 164 -2.88 5.56 -8.91
N HIS A 165 -3.59 4.60 -9.52
CA HIS A 165 -5.02 4.73 -9.82
C HIS A 165 -5.86 4.75 -8.54
N GLY A 166 -5.54 3.89 -7.56
CA GLY A 166 -6.19 3.87 -6.24
C GLY A 166 -6.04 5.19 -5.49
N SER A 167 -4.84 5.79 -5.52
CA SER A 167 -4.55 7.08 -4.87
C SER A 167 -5.18 8.27 -5.60
N ARG A 168 -5.18 8.25 -6.94
CA ARG A 168 -5.73 9.31 -7.80
C ARG A 168 -7.23 9.43 -7.66
N LEU A 169 -7.95 8.31 -7.72
CA LEU A 169 -9.41 8.31 -7.71
C LEU A 169 -10.01 8.81 -6.37
N LYS A 170 -9.27 8.65 -5.27
CA LYS A 170 -9.68 9.08 -3.93
C LYS A 170 -9.31 10.54 -3.61
N SER A 171 -8.19 11.03 -4.14
CA SER A 171 -7.73 12.39 -3.87
C SER A 171 -8.41 13.43 -4.77
N GLY A 172 -9.02 13.01 -5.89
CA GLY A 172 -9.67 13.92 -6.83
C GLY A 172 -8.73 14.93 -7.50
N ARG A 173 -7.41 14.81 -7.30
CA ARG A 173 -6.40 15.73 -7.83
C ARG A 173 -5.74 15.16 -9.11
N PRO A 174 -5.36 16.02 -10.07
CA PRO A 174 -4.60 15.61 -11.24
C PRO A 174 -3.23 15.03 -10.83
N GLY A 175 -2.83 13.94 -11.49
CA GLY A 175 -1.83 12.99 -11.00
C GLY A 175 -0.40 13.50 -10.80
N GLY A 176 -0.01 14.66 -11.33
CA GLY A 176 1.40 15.10 -11.33
C GLY A 176 1.98 15.44 -9.94
N PHE A 177 1.22 16.12 -9.09
CA PHE A 177 1.75 16.67 -7.82
C PHE A 177 1.78 15.62 -6.70
N LEU A 178 0.79 14.74 -6.68
CA LEU A 178 0.73 13.65 -5.71
C LEU A 178 1.75 12.55 -6.05
N HIS A 179 2.03 12.33 -7.34
CA HIS A 179 3.06 11.39 -7.80
C HIS A 179 4.44 11.77 -7.24
N MET A 180 4.82 13.04 -7.34
CA MET A 180 6.11 13.51 -6.82
C MET A 180 6.19 13.43 -5.29
N MET A 181 5.14 13.84 -4.57
CA MET A 181 5.14 13.83 -3.09
C MET A 181 5.01 12.42 -2.49
N MET A 182 4.23 11.53 -3.09
CA MET A 182 4.08 10.15 -2.62
C MET A 182 5.27 9.29 -3.02
N TRP A 183 5.87 9.50 -4.20
CA TRP A 183 7.13 8.86 -4.56
C TRP A 183 8.26 9.31 -3.61
N TYR A 184 8.31 10.60 -3.26
CA TYR A 184 9.27 11.10 -2.28
C TYR A 184 9.07 10.47 -0.89
N ARG A 185 7.82 10.38 -0.40
CA ARG A 185 7.52 9.68 0.86
C ARG A 185 7.78 8.18 0.80
N TYR A 186 7.55 7.53 -0.34
CA TYR A 186 7.80 6.10 -0.54
C TYR A 186 9.30 5.80 -0.60
N VAL A 187 10.08 6.59 -1.33
CA VAL A 187 11.55 6.51 -1.34
C VAL A 187 12.09 6.72 0.08
N CYS A 188 11.57 7.70 0.83
CA CYS A 188 11.93 7.86 2.24
C CYS A 188 11.52 6.66 3.10
N TYR A 189 10.34 6.07 2.88
CA TYR A 189 9.86 4.92 3.64
C TYR A 189 10.65 3.63 3.34
N CYS A 190 10.98 3.35 2.09
CA CYS A 190 11.89 2.28 1.70
C CYS A 190 13.29 2.49 2.29
N MET A 191 13.79 3.74 2.31
CA MET A 191 15.06 4.05 2.98
C MET A 191 14.98 3.80 4.49
N MET A 192 13.86 4.13 5.15
CA MET A 192 13.66 3.88 6.58
C MET A 192 13.56 2.38 6.90
N MET A 193 12.84 1.60 6.09
CA MET A 193 12.76 0.13 6.25
C MET A 193 14.14 -0.54 6.12
N VAL A 194 14.95 -0.13 5.14
CA VAL A 194 16.31 -0.64 4.95
C VAL A 194 17.24 -0.25 6.12
N ALA A 195 17.05 0.96 6.68
CA ALA A 195 17.80 1.42 7.86
C ALA A 195 17.44 0.62 9.12
N SER A 196 16.18 0.22 9.31
CA SER A 196 15.75 -0.60 10.45
C SER A 196 16.31 -2.03 10.40
N THR A 197 16.46 -2.61 9.21
CA THR A 197 17.03 -3.96 9.05
C THR A 197 18.55 -4.03 9.18
N THR A 198 19.27 -2.92 9.02
CA THR A 198 20.74 -2.92 8.98
C THR A 198 21.42 -2.54 10.29
N GLY A 199 20.69 -2.15 11.34
CA GLY A 199 21.29 -1.84 12.65
C GLY A 199 22.47 -0.84 12.56
N ALA A 200 22.49 0.02 11.54
CA ALA A 200 23.66 0.85 11.23
C ALA A 200 23.57 2.21 11.91
N LEU A 201 23.53 2.21 13.24
CA LEU A 201 23.98 3.37 14.01
C LEU A 201 25.51 3.37 13.97
N GLY A 202 26.08 4.18 13.07
CA GLY A 202 27.45 4.67 13.22
C GLY A 202 28.47 4.11 12.24
N SER A 203 28.54 4.70 11.04
CA SER A 203 29.83 4.89 10.35
C SER A 203 29.66 5.88 9.20
N ARG A 204 30.49 6.93 9.17
CA ARG A 204 30.57 7.92 8.08
C ARG A 204 30.79 7.29 6.70
N ALA A 205 31.29 6.06 6.62
CA ALA A 205 31.56 5.36 5.36
C ALA A 205 30.30 4.78 4.69
N ALA A 206 29.29 4.39 5.46
CA ALA A 206 28.03 3.87 4.92
C ALA A 206 27.20 4.97 4.25
N GLY A 207 27.29 6.21 4.76
CA GLY A 207 26.66 7.38 4.17
C GLY A 207 27.17 7.67 2.76
N THR A 208 28.48 7.59 2.53
CA THR A 208 29.11 7.88 1.23
C THR A 208 28.77 6.85 0.15
N ALA A 209 28.67 5.57 0.52
CA ALA A 209 28.29 4.50 -0.41
C ALA A 209 26.81 4.59 -0.84
N LEU A 210 25.92 4.96 0.09
CA LEU A 210 24.54 5.31 -0.23
C LEU A 210 24.46 6.57 -1.10
N GLN A 211 25.29 7.57 -0.84
CA GLN A 211 25.32 8.82 -1.60
C GLN A 211 25.79 8.62 -3.05
N LEU A 212 26.78 7.74 -3.28
CA LEU A 212 27.31 7.42 -4.61
C LEU A 212 26.37 6.53 -5.44
N SER A 213 25.73 5.54 -4.81
CA SER A 213 24.69 4.73 -5.46
C SER A 213 23.45 5.58 -5.79
N PHE A 214 23.11 6.55 -4.93
CA PHE A 214 22.07 7.55 -5.19
C PHE A 214 22.45 8.49 -6.35
N LEU A 215 23.69 8.98 -6.43
CA LEU A 215 24.18 9.83 -7.52
C LEU A 215 24.26 9.11 -8.88
N SER A 216 24.63 7.82 -8.87
CA SER A 216 24.68 6.98 -10.08
C SER A 216 23.28 6.71 -10.64
N LYS A 217 22.30 6.41 -9.76
CA LYS A 217 20.89 6.34 -10.17
C LYS A 217 20.39 7.73 -10.61
N ARG A 218 20.73 8.82 -9.92
CA ARG A 218 20.34 10.19 -10.32
C ARG A 218 20.72 10.52 -11.76
N LYS A 219 21.90 10.11 -12.24
CA LYS A 219 22.36 10.35 -13.62
C LYS A 219 21.49 9.67 -14.68
N THR A 220 21.05 8.44 -14.43
CA THR A 220 20.14 7.71 -15.34
C THR A 220 18.71 8.26 -15.33
N TRP A 221 18.30 8.95 -14.25
CA TRP A 221 17.00 9.61 -14.15
C TRP A 221 17.00 11.05 -14.70
N THR A 222 18.11 11.78 -14.59
CA THR A 222 18.27 13.11 -15.21
C THR A 222 18.16 13.04 -16.73
N GLU A 223 18.53 11.92 -17.36
CA GLU A 223 18.36 11.72 -18.81
C GLU A 223 16.90 11.46 -19.22
N LYS A 224 16.03 11.00 -18.30
CA LYS A 224 14.61 10.69 -18.58
C LYS A 224 13.62 11.82 -18.22
N LEU A 225 14.05 12.82 -17.45
CA LEU A 225 13.19 13.90 -16.91
C LEU A 225 13.32 15.26 -17.63
N VAL A 226 14.04 15.32 -18.76
CA VAL A 226 14.39 16.58 -19.47
C VAL A 226 13.20 17.27 -20.17
N THR A 227 12.00 16.69 -20.22
CA THR A 227 10.88 17.27 -20.99
C THR A 227 9.87 18.09 -20.19
N CYS A 228 10.06 18.30 -18.88
CA CYS A 228 9.15 19.08 -18.03
C CYS A 228 9.74 20.45 -17.63
N PRO A 229 9.33 21.57 -18.24
CA PRO A 229 9.87 22.91 -17.94
C PRO A 229 9.59 23.38 -16.49
N ALA A 230 8.58 22.81 -15.82
CA ALA A 230 8.28 23.11 -14.42
C ALA A 230 9.30 22.53 -13.42
N LEU A 231 10.08 21.50 -13.80
CA LEU A 231 11.09 20.88 -12.92
C LEU A 231 12.46 21.58 -12.99
N GLN A 232 12.68 22.45 -13.97
CA GLN A 232 13.97 23.10 -14.20
C GLN A 232 14.29 24.17 -13.14
N LEU A 233 13.26 24.74 -12.50
CA LEU A 233 13.39 25.64 -11.36
C LEU A 233 13.84 24.94 -10.06
N LEU A 234 13.52 23.65 -9.89
CA LEU A 234 13.94 22.88 -8.71
C LEU A 234 15.43 22.49 -8.76
N LEU A 235 16.03 22.45 -9.95
CA LEU A 235 17.45 22.13 -10.16
C LEU A 235 18.40 23.31 -9.88
N GLN A 236 17.87 24.53 -9.72
CA GLN A 236 18.67 25.72 -9.34
C GLN A 236 18.77 25.93 -7.82
N ILE A 237 18.07 25.12 -7.01
CA ILE A 237 18.12 25.25 -5.56
C ILE A 237 19.41 24.58 -5.06
N PRO A 238 20.34 25.33 -4.42
CA PRO A 238 21.55 24.74 -3.88
C PRO A 238 21.21 23.68 -2.82
N VAL A 239 21.96 22.57 -2.83
CA VAL A 239 21.71 21.37 -2.01
C VAL A 239 21.56 21.68 -0.51
N GLN A 240 22.22 22.75 -0.03
CA GLN A 240 22.08 23.25 1.34
C GLN A 240 20.70 23.84 1.67
N CYS A 241 20.02 24.50 0.72
CA CYS A 241 18.65 24.98 0.92
C CYS A 241 17.65 23.82 0.98
N PHE A 242 17.92 22.72 0.26
CA PHE A 242 17.07 21.54 0.27
C PHE A 242 17.10 20.82 1.63
N PHE A 243 18.27 20.71 2.25
CA PHE A 243 18.41 20.18 3.61
C PHE A 243 17.78 21.10 4.67
N CYS A 244 17.85 22.43 4.49
CA CYS A 244 17.26 23.40 5.42
C CYS A 244 15.72 23.34 5.42
N MET A 245 15.08 23.20 4.25
CA MET A 245 13.62 23.00 4.17
C MET A 245 13.16 21.68 4.80
N ILE A 246 13.97 20.62 4.67
CA ILE A 246 13.71 19.33 5.32
C ILE A 246 13.81 19.46 6.84
N HIS A 247 14.82 20.16 7.35
CA HIS A 247 15.00 20.38 8.79
C HIS A 247 13.88 21.26 9.39
N GLN A 248 13.45 22.32 8.70
CA GLN A 248 12.34 23.17 9.13
C GLN A 248 10.98 22.47 9.09
N SER A 249 10.75 21.58 8.11
CA SER A 249 9.50 20.81 8.03
C SER A 249 9.40 19.71 9.08
N ILE A 250 10.54 19.15 9.53
CA ILE A 250 10.59 18.15 10.60
C ILE A 250 10.41 18.80 11.98
N MET A 251 10.96 20.00 12.19
CA MET A 251 10.85 20.71 13.48
C MET A 251 9.47 21.34 13.73
N HIS A 252 8.63 21.50 12.71
CA HIS A 252 7.26 21.99 12.87
C HIS A 252 6.22 20.88 13.12
N VAL A 253 6.64 19.62 13.13
CA VAL A 253 5.78 18.43 13.28
C VAL A 253 6.18 17.57 14.50
N ILE A 254 7.12 18.05 15.33
CA ILE A 254 7.34 17.60 16.70
C ILE A 254 6.70 18.63 17.63
#